data_AF-A0A843RUA0-F1
#
_entry.id   AF-A0A843RUA0-F1
#
_cell.length_a   1.000
_cell.length_b   1.000
_cell.length_c   1.000
_cell.angle_alpha   90.00
_cell.angle_beta   90.00
_cell.angle_gamma   90.00
#
_symmetry.space_group_name_H-M   'P 1'
#
loop_
_entity.id
_entity.type
_entity.pdbx_description
1 polymer ?
#
loop_
_entity_poly.entity_id
_entity_poly.type
_entity_poly.pdbx_seq_one_letter_code
_entity_poly.pdbx_strand_id
1 'polypeptide(L)'
;MPHELARAGYDIRPWYEYFAGQEDVEWLPAIGKRGWVLLTKDKDIRRRPLEIEAIINARLRAFVLTATELRREEQATILLKAMPKIHRICRRTGPFIYNITRLGYFAEIPKRLLRRRTRRLSG
;
A
#
# COMPACT_ATOMS: atom_id res chain seq x y z
N MET A 1 12.95 -1.77 -8.44
CA MET A 1 11.47 -1.82 -8.48
C MET A 1 10.81 -0.52 -8.93
N PRO A 2 11.04 0.66 -8.31
CA PRO A 2 10.41 1.89 -8.77
C PRO A 2 10.77 2.26 -10.22
N HIS A 3 12.02 2.01 -10.61
CA HIS A 3 12.53 2.32 -11.95
C HIS A 3 11.89 1.48 -13.06
N GLU A 4 11.60 0.20 -12.79
CA GLU A 4 11.00 -0.74 -13.73
C GLU A 4 9.55 -0.38 -14.04
N LEU A 5 8.81 0.06 -13.01
CA LEU A 5 7.46 0.59 -13.16
C LEU A 5 7.47 1.94 -13.90
N ALA A 6 8.41 2.83 -13.58
CA ALA A 6 8.56 4.11 -14.28
C ALA A 6 8.88 3.91 -15.77
N ARG A 7 9.78 2.97 -16.11
CA ARG A 7 10.09 2.60 -17.51
C ARG A 7 8.90 2.05 -18.28
N ALA A 8 7.93 1.47 -17.59
CA ALA A 8 6.67 1.03 -18.18
C ALA A 8 5.62 2.16 -18.34
N GLY A 9 6.00 3.41 -18.05
CA GLY A 9 5.17 4.59 -18.22
C GLY A 9 4.25 4.91 -17.04
N TYR A 10 4.44 4.26 -15.88
CA TYR A 10 3.67 4.59 -14.69
C TYR A 10 4.28 5.81 -13.98
N ASP A 11 3.40 6.70 -13.49
CA ASP A 11 3.77 7.83 -12.64
C ASP A 11 4.09 7.32 -11.21
N ILE A 12 5.36 6.97 -11.00
CA ILE A 12 5.87 6.42 -9.75
C ILE A 12 6.64 7.48 -8.99
N ARG A 13 6.31 7.61 -7.71
CA ARG A 13 6.99 8.49 -6.76
C ARG A 13 7.66 7.63 -5.71
N PRO A 14 8.98 7.41 -5.78
CA PRO A 14 9.68 6.61 -4.79
C PRO A 14 9.59 7.26 -3.41
N TRP A 15 9.29 6.49 -2.36
CA TRP A 15 9.12 7.02 -1.00
C TRP A 15 10.34 7.83 -0.53
N TYR A 16 11.55 7.37 -0.84
CA TYR A 16 12.79 8.01 -0.38
C TYR A 16 13.05 9.39 -1.00
N GLU A 17 12.37 9.75 -2.10
CA GLU A 17 12.50 11.09 -2.71
C GLU A 17 11.60 12.12 -2.04
N TYR A 18 10.54 11.69 -1.35
CA TYR A 18 9.50 12.58 -0.80
C TYR A 18 9.41 12.57 0.72
N PHE A 19 9.76 11.42 1.34
CA PHE A 19 9.42 11.14 2.73
C PHE A 19 10.58 10.47 3.50
N ALA A 20 11.78 10.42 2.94
CA ALA A 20 12.95 9.89 3.67
C ALA A 20 13.13 10.62 5.00
N GLY A 21 13.23 9.85 6.09
CA GLY A 21 13.40 10.37 7.45
C GLY A 21 12.11 10.80 8.16
N GLN A 22 10.94 10.69 7.54
CA GLN A 22 9.65 10.96 8.18
C GLN A 22 9.06 9.70 8.81
N GLU A 23 8.35 9.87 9.91
CA GLU A 23 7.60 8.78 10.53
C GLU A 23 6.30 8.47 9.77
N ASP A 24 5.81 7.24 9.87
CA ASP A 24 4.57 6.79 9.21
C ASP A 24 3.36 7.69 9.51
N VAL A 25 3.28 8.21 10.74
CA VAL A 25 2.22 9.12 11.17
C VAL A 25 2.24 10.46 10.43
N GLU A 26 3.38 10.85 9.86
CA GLU A 26 3.56 12.11 9.14
C GLU A 26 3.29 11.94 7.64
N TRP A 27 3.89 10.92 7.01
CA TRP A 27 3.83 10.79 5.55
C TRP A 27 2.56 10.09 5.03
N LEU A 28 1.93 9.18 5.80
CA LEU A 28 0.70 8.50 5.37
C LEU A 28 -0.47 9.49 5.11
N PRO A 29 -0.76 10.46 6.01
CA PRO A 29 -1.74 11.50 5.72
C PRO A 29 -1.39 12.32 4.48
N ALA A 30 -0.11 12.54 4.22
CA ALA A 30 0.37 13.34 3.10
C ALA A 30 0.13 12.64 1.75
N ILE A 31 0.21 11.30 1.69
CA ILE A 31 -0.20 10.51 0.51
C ILE A 31 -1.72 10.62 0.31
N GLY A 32 -2.49 10.48 1.39
CA GLY A 32 -3.95 10.55 1.36
C GLY A 32 -4.47 11.89 0.83
N LYS A 33 -3.93 13.00 1.35
CA LYS A 33 -4.26 14.37 0.91
C LYS A 33 -3.96 14.62 -0.56
N ARG A 34 -2.90 14.01 -1.10
CA ARG A 34 -2.51 14.13 -2.52
C ARG A 34 -3.29 13.16 -3.42
N GLY A 35 -4.14 12.31 -2.86
CA GLY A 35 -4.88 11.28 -3.59
C GLY A 35 -3.98 10.18 -4.16
N TRP A 36 -2.74 10.07 -3.71
CA TRP A 36 -1.79 9.08 -4.20
C TRP A 36 -2.17 7.66 -3.75
N VAL A 37 -1.70 6.67 -4.51
CA VAL A 37 -1.90 5.24 -4.21
C VAL A 37 -0.62 4.71 -3.59
N LEU A 38 -0.72 4.08 -2.42
CA LEU A 38 0.43 3.48 -1.77
C LEU A 38 0.68 2.08 -2.33
N LEU A 39 1.87 1.86 -2.88
CA LEU A 39 2.36 0.54 -3.26
C LEU A 39 3.57 0.20 -2.40
N THR A 40 3.49 -0.88 -1.62
CA THR A 40 4.54 -1.24 -0.67
C THR A 40 4.76 -2.75 -0.61
N LYS A 41 5.97 -3.15 -0.20
CA LYS A 41 6.30 -4.51 0.19
C LYS A 41 6.29 -4.71 1.70
N ASP A 42 6.12 -3.62 2.44
CA ASP A 42 6.09 -3.66 3.89
C ASP A 42 4.78 -4.29 4.35
N LYS A 43 4.90 -5.47 4.98
CA LYS A 43 3.77 -6.19 5.54
C LYS A 43 3.38 -5.66 6.92
N ASP A 44 4.29 -4.94 7.57
CA ASP A 44 4.16 -4.48 8.95
C ASP A 44 3.27 -3.25 9.06
N ILE A 45 3.16 -2.44 7.99
CA ILE A 45 2.24 -1.29 7.84
C ILE A 45 0.74 -1.61 8.09
N ARG A 46 0.41 -2.89 8.28
CA ARG A 46 -0.95 -3.41 8.55
C ARG A 46 -1.06 -4.08 9.91
N ARG A 47 -0.02 -4.04 10.72
CA ARG A 47 0.09 -4.81 11.96
C ARG A 47 -0.14 -3.91 13.16
N ARG A 48 0.36 -2.68 13.17
CA ARG A 48 0.17 -1.80 14.32
C ARG A 48 -1.21 -1.13 14.24
N PRO A 49 -1.97 -1.09 15.35
CA PRO A 49 -3.26 -0.41 15.39
C PRO A 49 -3.19 1.05 14.92
N LEU A 50 -2.14 1.77 15.32
CA LEU A 50 -1.92 3.18 14.95
C LEU A 50 -1.71 3.36 13.44
N GLU A 51 -0.96 2.46 12.79
CA GLU A 51 -0.74 2.51 11.34
C GLU A 51 -2.04 2.24 10.57
N ILE A 52 -2.86 1.31 11.05
CA ILE A 52 -4.17 1.03 10.45
C ILE A 52 -5.10 2.24 10.58
N GLU A 53 -5.13 2.91 11.73
CA GLU A 53 -5.90 4.14 11.92
C GLU A 53 -5.41 5.25 10.99
N ALA A 54 -4.09 5.44 10.88
CA ALA A 54 -3.50 6.41 9.97
C ALA A 54 -3.96 6.15 8.52
N ILE A 55 -3.95 4.89 8.06
CA ILE A 55 -4.45 4.50 6.73
C ILE A 55 -5.93 4.81 6.55
N ILE A 56 -6.77 4.50 7.55
CA ILE A 56 -8.22 4.76 7.49
C ILE A 56 -8.48 6.27 7.45
N ASN A 57 -7.88 7.03 8.37
CA ASN A 57 -8.08 8.47 8.53
C ASN A 57 -7.55 9.24 7.32
N ALA A 58 -6.44 8.79 6.74
CA ALA A 58 -5.89 9.32 5.49
C ALA A 58 -6.66 8.84 4.24
N ARG A 59 -7.70 8.01 4.37
CA ARG A 59 -8.50 7.42 3.29
C ARG A 59 -7.66 6.72 2.21
N LEU A 60 -6.55 6.11 2.63
CA LEU A 60 -5.55 5.58 1.70
C LEU A 60 -6.07 4.41 0.86
N ARG A 61 -5.62 4.40 -0.39
CA ARG A 61 -5.74 3.26 -1.30
C ARG A 61 -4.38 2.58 -1.31
N ALA A 62 -4.28 1.43 -0.65
CA ALA A 62 -3.01 0.75 -0.45
C ALA A 62 -2.98 -0.65 -1.08
N PHE A 63 -1.86 -1.00 -1.69
CA PHE A 63 -1.55 -2.32 -2.22
C PHE A 63 -0.24 -2.81 -1.62
N VAL A 64 -0.28 -4.00 -1.03
CA VAL A 64 0.86 -4.63 -0.36
C VAL A 64 1.27 -5.87 -1.14
N LEU A 65 2.45 -5.85 -1.75
CA LEU A 65 3.05 -7.04 -2.35
C LEU A 65 3.57 -7.95 -1.24
N THR A 66 3.00 -9.15 -1.09
CA THR A 66 3.39 -10.08 -0.01
C THR A 66 4.53 -11.02 -0.39
N ALA A 67 4.97 -10.99 -1.65
CA ALA A 67 6.04 -11.85 -2.19
C ALA A 67 7.44 -11.27 -1.90
N THR A 68 7.74 -11.02 -0.62
CA THR A 68 8.98 -10.34 -0.18
C THR A 68 10.23 -11.18 -0.38
N GLU A 69 10.08 -12.50 -0.49
CA GLU A 69 11.13 -13.48 -0.72
C GLU A 69 11.64 -13.52 -2.17
N LEU A 70 10.89 -12.95 -3.11
CA LEU A 70 11.25 -12.91 -4.52
C LEU A 70 12.34 -11.88 -4.83
N ARG A 71 13.06 -12.11 -5.93
CA ARG A 71 14.00 -11.13 -6.47
C ARG A 71 13.25 -9.88 -6.95
N ARG A 72 13.95 -8.75 -7.00
CA ARG A 72 13.35 -7.44 -7.33
C ARG A 72 12.70 -7.45 -8.71
N GLU A 73 13.29 -8.15 -9.67
CA GLU A 73 12.84 -8.25 -11.06
C GLU A 73 11.55 -9.08 -11.17
N GLU A 74 11.45 -10.14 -10.36
CA GLU A 74 10.27 -11.01 -10.27
C GLU A 74 9.11 -10.25 -9.60
N GLN A 75 9.41 -9.49 -8.54
CA GLN A 75 8.45 -8.59 -7.91
C GLN A 75 7.94 -7.53 -8.89
N ALA A 76 8.84 -6.93 -9.68
CA ALA A 76 8.48 -5.92 -10.68
C ALA A 76 7.56 -6.52 -11.74
N THR A 77 7.87 -7.74 -12.19
CA THR A 77 7.04 -8.48 -13.14
C THR A 77 5.63 -8.72 -12.60
N ILE A 78 5.50 -9.11 -11.34
CA ILE A 78 4.18 -9.29 -10.70
C ILE A 78 3.42 -7.97 -10.65
N LEU A 79 4.07 -6.88 -10.24
CA LEU A 79 3.43 -5.57 -10.14
C LEU A 79 3.01 -5.03 -11.49
N LEU A 80 3.86 -5.11 -12.51
CA LEU A 80 3.55 -4.72 -13.88
C LEU A 80 2.30 -5.44 -14.40
N LYS A 81 2.21 -6.76 -14.17
CA LYS A 81 1.01 -7.56 -14.51
C LYS A 81 -0.22 -7.15 -13.69
N ALA A 82 -0.01 -6.69 -12.45
CA ALA A 82 -1.07 -6.28 -11.53
C ALA A 82 -1.61 -4.86 -11.80
N MET A 83 -0.85 -3.99 -12.48
CA MET A 83 -1.17 -2.58 -12.66
C MET A 83 -2.54 -2.30 -13.30
N PRO A 84 -2.99 -3.00 -14.36
CA PRO A 84 -4.34 -2.79 -14.92
C PRO A 84 -5.45 -3.04 -13.90
N LYS A 85 -5.26 -4.04 -13.02
CA LYS A 85 -6.22 -4.36 -11.96
C LYS A 85 -6.15 -3.36 -10.80
N ILE A 86 -4.95 -2.90 -10.43
CA ILE A 86 -4.76 -1.79 -9.48
C ILE A 86 -5.54 -0.56 -9.94
N HIS A 87 -5.37 -0.14 -11.19
CA HIS A 87 -6.08 1.02 -11.77
C HIS A 87 -7.60 0.83 -11.72
N ARG A 88 -8.10 -0.36 -12.07
CA ARG A 88 -9.53 -0.69 -11.98
C ARG A 88 -10.06 -0.57 -10.56
N ILE A 89 -9.35 -1.09 -9.57
CA ILE A 89 -9.74 -1.00 -8.16
C ILE A 89 -9.70 0.46 -7.68
N CYS A 90 -8.71 1.23 -8.11
CA CYS A 90 -8.56 2.64 -7.77
C CYS A 90 -9.68 3.55 -8.30
N ARG A 91 -10.56 3.06 -9.18
CA ARG A 91 -11.80 3.76 -9.55
C ARG A 91 -12.77 3.90 -8.35
N ARG A 92 -12.64 3.04 -7.34
CA ARG A 92 -13.36 3.15 -6.06
C ARG A 92 -12.61 4.08 -5.12
N THR A 93 -13.36 4.84 -4.33
CA THR A 93 -12.79 5.65 -3.24
C THR A 93 -12.29 4.78 -2.09
N GLY A 94 -11.14 5.13 -1.52
CA GLY A 94 -10.63 4.53 -0.29
C GLY A 94 -11.44 4.88 0.97
N PRO A 95 -11.06 4.35 2.14
CA PRO A 95 -9.87 3.53 2.35
C PRO A 95 -10.07 2.06 1.99
N PHE A 96 -9.02 1.44 1.46
CA PHE A 96 -8.90 0.00 1.30
C PHE A 96 -7.43 -0.43 1.31
N ILE A 97 -7.21 -1.69 1.69
CA ILE A 97 -5.89 -2.33 1.60
C ILE A 97 -6.07 -3.66 0.88
N TYR A 98 -5.31 -3.87 -0.20
CA TYR A 98 -5.23 -5.13 -0.90
C TYR A 98 -3.85 -5.77 -0.72
N ASN A 99 -3.82 -7.09 -0.52
CA ASN A 99 -2.62 -7.87 -0.73
C ASN A 99 -2.53 -8.29 -2.18
N ILE A 100 -1.32 -8.23 -2.75
CA ILE A 100 -0.97 -8.85 -4.02
C ILE A 100 -0.04 -10.01 -3.69
N THR A 101 -0.48 -11.24 -3.97
CA THR A 101 0.32 -12.44 -3.70
C THR A 101 1.36 -12.68 -4.79
N ARG A 102 2.27 -13.63 -4.57
CA ARG A 102 3.22 -14.12 -5.59
C ARG A 102 2.53 -14.58 -6.88
N LEU A 103 1.30 -15.09 -6.79
CA LEU A 103 0.51 -15.54 -7.95
C LEU A 103 -0.26 -14.38 -8.62
N GLY A 104 -0.12 -13.14 -8.14
CA GLY A 104 -0.86 -11.98 -8.65
C GLY A 104 -2.32 -11.91 -8.17
N TYR A 105 -2.70 -12.70 -7.16
CA TYR A 105 -4.05 -12.63 -6.58
C TYR A 105 -4.20 -11.43 -5.67
N PHE A 106 -5.40 -10.86 -5.69
CA PHE A 106 -5.78 -9.70 -4.89
C PHE A 106 -6.71 -10.14 -3.77
N ALA A 107 -6.32 -9.87 -2.52
CA ALA A 107 -7.17 -10.09 -1.35
C ALA A 107 -7.35 -8.78 -0.59
N GLU A 108 -8.59 -8.26 -0.55
CA GLU A 108 -8.91 -7.09 0.27
C GLU A 108 -8.89 -7.49 1.75
N ILE A 109 -8.29 -6.65 2.58
CA ILE A 109 -8.33 -6.83 4.03
C ILE A 109 -9.68 -6.30 4.54
N PRO A 110 -10.53 -7.15 5.15
CA PRO A 110 -11.83 -6.72 5.62
C PRO A 110 -11.75 -5.53 6.59
N LYS A 111 -12.59 -4.51 6.38
CA LYS A 111 -12.63 -3.29 7.23
C LYS A 111 -12.80 -3.59 8.72
N ARG A 112 -13.50 -4.68 9.07
CA ARG A 112 -13.64 -5.15 10.47
C ARG A 112 -12.31 -5.53 11.11
N LEU A 113 -11.37 -6.05 10.33
CA LEU A 113 -10.02 -6.40 10.81
C LEU A 113 -9.15 -5.16 10.96
N LEU A 114 -9.45 -4.10 10.19
CA LEU A 114 -8.83 -2.80 10.39
C LEU A 114 -9.33 -2.16 11.70
N ARG A 115 -10.62 -2.23 12.01
CA ARG A 115 -11.22 -1.62 13.22
C ARG A 115 -11.03 -2.41 14.53
N ARG A 116 -10.95 -3.75 14.48
CA ARG A 116 -10.85 -4.58 15.71
C ARG A 116 -9.52 -4.45 16.44
N ARG A 117 -8.45 -4.03 15.75
CA ARG A 117 -7.10 -3.92 16.33
C ARG A 117 -6.89 -2.62 17.12
N THR A 118 -7.72 -1.61 16.88
CA THR A 118 -7.73 -0.32 17.55
C THR A 118 -8.20 -0.37 19.01
N ARG A 119 -9.11 -1.31 19.32
CA ARG A 119 -9.80 -1.35 20.62
C ARG A 119 -9.04 -2.03 21.76
N ARG A 120 -7.79 -2.48 21.56
CA ARG A 120 -6.99 -3.21 22.57
C ARG A 120 -5.90 -2.37 23.26
N LEU A 121 -5.86 -1.06 23.05
CA LEU A 121 -4.86 -0.17 23.67
C LEU A 121 -5.51 0.91 24.57
N SER A 122 -6.67 0.61 25.15
CA SER A 122 -7.35 1.47 26.11
C SER A 122 -7.76 0.65 27.34
N GLY A 123 -6.77 0.06 27.99
CA GLY A 123 -6.88 -0.72 29.20
C GLY A 123 -5.52 -0.84 29.86
#